data_AF-A0A397BRQ5-F1
#
_entry.id   AF-A0A397BRQ5-F1
#
_cell.length_a   1.000
_cell.length_b   1.000
_cell.length_c   1.000
_cell.angle_alpha   90.00
_cell.angle_beta   90.00
_cell.angle_gamma   90.00
#
_symmetry.space_group_name_H-M   'P 1'
#
loop_
_entity.id
_entity.type
_entity.pdbx_description
1 polymer ?
#
loop_
_entity_poly.entity_id
_entity_poly.type
_entity_poly.pdbx_seq_one_letter_code
_entity_poly.pdbx_strand_id
1 'polypeptide(L)'
;MVATTKKVLELLKVPLSPERLPKSTLMLVLDLSVPGDVVPSLVYWIALVRKLVADTIPTSSSEALVLAKYGDKHPDRRDVSPVAVPLLIVGAKYDTFRDEDSVKRKGLIQAVRFMAHAVGATVLFTSVKDKTLATQCDDQFHTNITLNAALYRTDGSGKSTKEVDKGLFVPAGTDSFEEIGLPKGARVTDFEELNLDKRIKLWAKATAELYPPVTPPPEGGKETVDDDKEEADEKYPEPSIDALRKQKREELRRYKEKKTDKKPSAKKDAKE
;
A
#
# COMPACT_ATOMS: atom_id res chain seq x y z
N MET A 1 -10.29 -11.99 -7.47
CA MET A 1 -11.03 -11.04 -8.31
C MET A 1 -10.56 -9.64 -7.91
N VAL A 2 -9.44 -9.17 -8.47
CA VAL A 2 -8.80 -7.91 -8.05
C VAL A 2 -9.12 -6.85 -9.11
N ALA A 3 -9.75 -5.76 -8.68
CA ALA A 3 -10.09 -4.64 -9.54
C ALA A 3 -8.83 -4.11 -10.25
N THR A 4 -8.91 -3.99 -11.58
CA THR A 4 -7.87 -3.45 -12.45
C THR A 4 -7.25 -2.19 -11.83
N THR A 5 -5.94 -2.18 -11.58
CA THR A 5 -5.14 -1.12 -10.92
C THR A 5 -5.57 0.32 -11.19
N LYS A 6 -5.89 0.65 -12.45
CA LYS A 6 -6.36 1.98 -12.85
C LYS A 6 -7.67 2.37 -12.16
N LYS A 7 -8.63 1.44 -12.04
CA LYS A 7 -9.93 1.69 -11.40
C LYS A 7 -9.76 1.93 -9.90
N VAL A 8 -8.88 1.18 -9.23
CA VAL A 8 -8.62 1.35 -7.79
C VAL A 8 -7.98 2.72 -7.51
N LEU A 9 -6.99 3.13 -8.30
CA LEU A 9 -6.34 4.43 -8.12
C LEU A 9 -7.34 5.59 -8.29
N GLU A 10 -8.21 5.52 -9.29
CA GLU A 10 -9.24 6.54 -9.51
C GLU A 10 -10.28 6.58 -8.39
N LEU A 11 -10.63 5.44 -7.80
CA LEU A 11 -11.51 5.39 -6.63
C LEU A 11 -10.86 5.98 -5.38
N LEU A 12 -9.55 5.77 -5.18
CA LEU A 12 -8.82 6.33 -4.03
C LEU A 12 -8.65 7.85 -4.12
N LYS A 13 -8.56 8.41 -5.32
CA LYS A 13 -8.50 9.88 -5.53
C LYS A 13 -9.77 10.60 -5.04
N VAL A 14 -10.91 9.90 -4.90
CA VAL A 14 -12.16 10.51 -4.45
C VAL A 14 -12.10 10.95 -2.98
N PRO A 15 -11.78 10.06 -2.00
CA PRO A 15 -11.62 10.47 -0.60
C PRO A 15 -10.28 11.16 -0.31
N LEU A 16 -9.22 10.84 -1.07
CA LEU A 16 -7.86 11.31 -0.84
C LEU A 16 -7.51 12.48 -1.76
N SER A 17 -8.21 13.60 -1.58
CA SER A 17 -7.91 14.85 -2.30
C SER A 17 -6.59 15.48 -1.81
N PRO A 18 -5.97 16.38 -2.59
CA PRO A 18 -4.74 17.09 -2.18
C PRO A 18 -4.81 17.78 -0.81
N GLU A 19 -5.99 18.23 -0.41
CA GLU A 19 -6.22 18.90 0.88
C GLU A 19 -6.36 17.91 2.06
N ARG A 20 -6.84 16.69 1.77
CA ARG A 20 -7.14 15.66 2.78
C ARG A 20 -5.99 14.69 2.97
N LEU A 21 -5.25 14.40 1.91
CA LEU A 21 -4.17 13.43 1.91
C LEU A 21 -3.08 13.75 2.97
N PRO A 22 -2.62 15.01 3.15
CA PRO A 22 -1.66 15.34 4.21
C PRO A 22 -2.18 15.13 5.65
N LYS A 23 -3.51 15.17 5.84
CA LYS A 23 -4.18 14.95 7.13
C LYS A 23 -4.65 13.51 7.32
N SER A 24 -4.47 12.67 6.30
CA SER A 24 -4.92 11.29 6.30
C SER A 24 -3.85 10.36 6.85
N THR A 25 -4.30 9.22 7.37
CA THR A 25 -3.45 8.10 7.76
C THR A 25 -3.93 6.90 6.97
N LEU A 26 -3.01 6.20 6.32
CA LEU A 26 -3.33 5.02 5.53
C LEU A 26 -3.00 3.75 6.31
N MET A 27 -3.93 2.80 6.30
CA MET A 27 -3.73 1.48 6.87
C MET A 27 -3.76 0.43 5.75
N LEU A 28 -2.71 -0.37 5.66
CA LEU A 28 -2.61 -1.52 4.76
C LEU A 28 -2.81 -2.79 5.58
N VAL A 29 -3.90 -3.50 5.33
CA VAL A 29 -4.19 -4.76 6.00
C VAL A 29 -3.76 -5.93 5.11
N LEU A 30 -2.87 -6.77 5.63
CA LEU A 30 -2.34 -7.96 4.98
C LEU A 30 -2.94 -9.19 5.66
N ASP A 31 -3.41 -10.15 4.88
CA ASP A 31 -3.95 -11.40 5.39
C ASP A 31 -2.83 -12.42 5.61
N LEU A 32 -2.51 -12.73 6.87
CA LEU A 32 -1.46 -13.69 7.21
C LEU A 32 -1.90 -15.15 7.08
N SER A 33 -3.19 -15.42 6.81
CA SER A 33 -3.64 -16.81 6.56
C SER A 33 -3.17 -17.37 5.20
N VAL A 34 -2.73 -16.50 4.30
CA VAL A 34 -2.11 -16.88 3.01
C VAL A 34 -0.75 -16.20 2.89
N PRO A 35 0.29 -16.70 3.61
CA PRO A 35 1.58 -16.02 3.74
C PRO A 35 2.31 -15.80 2.40
N GLY A 36 2.06 -16.64 1.39
CA GLY A 36 2.64 -16.48 0.05
C GLY A 36 2.21 -15.20 -0.68
N ASP A 37 1.04 -14.66 -0.36
CA ASP A 37 0.49 -13.48 -1.03
C ASP A 37 0.82 -12.17 -0.31
N VAL A 38 1.34 -12.25 0.93
CA VAL A 38 1.62 -11.09 1.80
C VAL A 38 2.62 -10.13 1.18
N VAL A 39 3.78 -10.63 0.74
CA VAL A 39 4.84 -9.79 0.17
C VAL A 39 4.45 -9.23 -1.21
N PRO A 40 3.94 -10.04 -2.17
CA PRO A 40 3.43 -9.50 -3.44
C PRO A 40 2.38 -8.40 -3.24
N SER A 41 1.42 -8.62 -2.32
CA SER A 41 0.38 -7.64 -2.00
C SER A 41 0.97 -6.36 -1.39
N LEU A 42 1.92 -6.49 -0.47
CA LEU A 42 2.55 -5.34 0.16
C LEU A 42 3.33 -4.49 -0.85
N VAL A 43 4.13 -5.12 -1.73
CA VAL A 43 4.86 -4.42 -2.81
C VAL A 43 3.90 -3.68 -3.72
N TYR A 44 2.79 -4.32 -4.11
CA TYR A 44 1.75 -3.72 -4.92
C TYR A 44 1.13 -2.48 -4.25
N TRP A 45 0.69 -2.60 -2.99
CA TRP A 45 0.04 -1.50 -2.28
C TRP A 45 0.99 -0.34 -1.99
N ILE A 46 2.25 -0.62 -1.65
CA ILE A 46 3.28 0.42 -1.50
C ILE A 46 3.46 1.20 -2.80
N ALA A 47 3.59 0.50 -3.94
CA ALA A 47 3.76 1.15 -5.24
C ALA A 47 2.53 2.01 -5.59
N LEU A 48 1.32 1.50 -5.31
CA LEU A 48 0.07 2.21 -5.55
C LEU A 48 -0.06 3.47 -4.68
N VAL A 49 0.27 3.37 -3.39
CA VAL A 49 0.26 4.51 -2.46
C VAL A 49 1.30 5.56 -2.87
N ARG A 50 2.53 5.14 -3.21
CA ARG A 50 3.57 6.05 -3.72
C ARG A 50 3.09 6.81 -4.96
N LYS A 51 2.45 6.11 -5.91
CA LYS A 51 1.88 6.72 -7.11
C LYS A 51 0.76 7.70 -6.77
N LEU A 52 -0.15 7.33 -5.87
CA LEU A 52 -1.23 8.22 -5.43
C LEU A 52 -0.69 9.50 -4.81
N VAL A 53 0.31 9.40 -3.93
CA VAL A 53 0.95 10.55 -3.28
C VAL A 53 1.65 11.44 -4.31
N ALA A 54 2.42 10.86 -5.23
CA ALA A 54 3.10 11.59 -6.29
C ALA A 54 2.14 12.33 -7.23
N ASP A 55 0.98 11.74 -7.54
CA ASP A 55 -0.05 12.35 -8.40
C ASP A 55 -0.83 13.47 -7.68
N THR A 56 -0.85 13.47 -6.33
CA THR A 56 -1.79 14.28 -5.53
C THR A 56 -1.11 15.43 -4.79
N ILE A 57 0.12 15.26 -4.31
CA ILE A 57 0.85 16.27 -3.53
C ILE A 57 2.09 16.73 -4.29
N PRO A 58 2.18 18.00 -4.68
CA PRO A 58 3.43 18.59 -5.16
C PRO A 58 4.37 18.85 -3.97
N THR A 59 5.19 17.85 -3.65
CA THR A 59 6.55 17.99 -3.08
C THR A 59 6.75 18.15 -1.54
N SER A 60 7.68 17.30 -1.05
CA SER A 60 8.64 17.34 0.08
C SER A 60 8.22 17.55 1.53
N SER A 61 7.21 18.36 1.86
CA SER A 61 7.01 18.75 3.27
C SER A 61 6.60 17.57 4.16
N SER A 62 5.77 16.67 3.66
CA SER A 62 5.26 15.53 4.44
C SER A 62 6.24 14.36 4.52
N GLU A 63 7.18 14.24 3.58
CA GLU A 63 8.26 13.23 3.66
C GLU A 63 9.23 13.56 4.80
N ALA A 64 9.56 14.84 4.99
CA ALA A 64 10.42 15.30 6.09
C ALA A 64 9.83 14.96 7.47
N LEU A 65 8.50 14.99 7.60
CA LEU A 65 7.79 14.64 8.84
C LEU A 65 7.90 13.15 9.17
N VAL A 66 7.83 12.28 8.16
CA VAL A 66 8.01 10.84 8.36
C VAL A 66 9.49 10.52 8.61
N LEU A 67 10.41 11.21 7.91
CA LEU A 67 11.85 11.05 8.13
C LEU A 67 12.29 11.50 9.53
N ALA A 68 11.59 12.48 10.13
CA ALA A 68 11.83 12.90 11.51
C ALA A 68 11.65 11.76 12.53
N LYS A 69 10.84 10.73 12.23
CA LYS A 69 10.63 9.56 13.10
C LYS A 69 11.88 8.71 13.30
N TYR A 70 12.79 8.69 12.33
CA TYR A 70 14.07 7.97 12.43
C TYR A 70 15.03 8.69 13.39
N GLY A 71 14.86 10.00 13.57
CA GLY A 71 15.82 10.84 14.29
C GLY A 71 17.10 11.09 13.47
N ASP A 72 17.89 12.07 13.89
CA ASP A 72 19.06 12.54 13.12
C ASP A 72 20.26 11.60 13.16
N LYS A 73 20.27 10.66 14.12
CA LYS A 73 21.38 9.72 14.35
C LYS A 73 21.12 8.31 13.80
N HIS A 74 20.01 8.10 13.10
CA HIS A 74 19.67 6.78 12.59
C HIS A 74 20.64 6.34 11.49
N PRO A 75 21.21 5.11 11.55
CA PRO A 75 22.15 4.63 10.54
C PRO A 75 21.54 4.60 9.14
N ASP A 76 20.30 4.11 9.03
CA ASP A 76 19.65 3.90 7.74
C ASP A 76 18.95 5.14 7.14
N ARG A 77 19.09 6.33 7.76
CA ARG A 77 18.32 7.52 7.35
C ARG A 77 18.50 7.89 5.88
N ARG A 78 19.65 7.56 5.30
CA ARG A 78 19.98 7.86 3.88
C ARG A 78 19.48 6.79 2.91
N ASP A 79 19.21 5.59 3.41
CA ASP A 79 18.86 4.43 2.58
C ASP A 79 17.36 4.15 2.55
N VAL A 80 16.59 4.76 3.45
CA VAL A 80 15.13 4.69 3.46
C VAL A 80 14.51 5.71 2.50
N SER A 81 13.34 5.36 1.97
CA SER A 81 12.55 6.24 1.11
C SER A 81 11.12 6.32 1.68
N PRO A 82 10.88 7.19 2.67
CA PRO A 82 9.58 7.29 3.33
C PRO A 82 8.48 7.78 2.39
N VAL A 83 7.25 7.30 2.61
CA VAL A 83 6.06 7.84 1.94
C VAL A 83 5.63 9.13 2.64
N ALA A 84 5.20 10.14 1.89
CA ALA A 84 4.76 11.44 2.40
C ALA A 84 3.44 11.43 3.20
N VAL A 85 2.98 10.26 3.66
CA VAL A 85 1.72 10.07 4.40
C VAL A 85 1.97 9.02 5.48
N PRO A 86 1.50 9.21 6.72
CA PRO A 86 1.57 8.19 7.77
C PRO A 86 0.98 6.86 7.30
N LEU A 87 1.80 5.80 7.36
CA LEU A 87 1.44 4.46 6.90
C LEU A 87 1.53 3.43 8.05
N LEU A 88 0.45 2.68 8.22
CA LEU A 88 0.33 1.57 9.18
C LEU A 88 0.14 0.27 8.40
N ILE A 89 1.04 -0.69 8.57
CA ILE A 89 0.93 -2.03 7.99
C ILE A 89 0.44 -2.98 9.07
N VAL A 90 -0.71 -3.61 8.85
CA VAL A 90 -1.35 -4.53 9.79
C VAL A 90 -1.38 -5.93 9.20
N GLY A 91 -0.72 -6.89 9.83
CA GLY A 91 -0.88 -8.31 9.51
C GLY A 91 -2.03 -8.91 10.32
N ALA A 92 -3.16 -9.17 9.67
CA ALA A 92 -4.33 -9.78 10.30
C ALA A 92 -4.24 -11.31 10.31
N LYS A 93 -5.05 -11.95 11.16
CA LYS A 93 -5.08 -13.43 11.36
C LYS A 93 -3.74 -14.02 11.80
N TYR A 94 -3.03 -13.29 12.66
CA TYR A 94 -1.74 -13.74 13.21
C TYR A 94 -1.85 -15.09 13.94
N ASP A 95 -3.01 -15.43 14.50
CA ASP A 95 -3.27 -16.74 15.10
C ASP A 95 -3.04 -17.91 14.13
N THR A 96 -3.43 -17.76 12.86
CA THR A 96 -3.20 -18.81 11.84
C THR A 96 -1.73 -18.87 11.45
N PHE A 97 -1.11 -17.70 11.29
CA PHE A 97 0.30 -17.61 10.92
C PHE A 97 1.25 -18.03 12.03
N ARG A 98 0.83 -17.95 13.30
CA ARG A 98 1.66 -18.32 14.45
C ARG A 98 2.06 -19.80 14.42
N ASP A 99 1.20 -20.67 13.90
CA ASP A 99 1.40 -22.12 13.92
C ASP A 99 2.23 -22.66 12.74
N GLU A 100 2.63 -21.78 11.80
CA GLU A 100 3.50 -22.12 10.67
C GLU A 100 4.96 -22.43 11.09
N ASP A 101 5.72 -23.01 10.17
CA ASP A 101 7.14 -23.34 10.38
C ASP A 101 7.96 -22.11 10.82
N SER A 102 8.71 -22.23 11.92
CA SER A 102 9.45 -21.10 12.53
C SER A 102 10.47 -20.47 11.59
N VAL A 103 11.11 -21.27 10.74
CA VAL A 103 12.13 -20.83 9.78
C VAL A 103 11.48 -20.06 8.63
N LYS A 104 10.29 -20.47 8.18
CA LYS A 104 9.49 -19.75 7.19
C LYS A 104 8.87 -18.48 7.78
N ARG A 105 8.28 -18.54 8.99
CA ARG A 105 7.70 -17.40 9.72
C ARG A 105 8.73 -16.28 9.90
N LYS A 106 9.93 -16.63 10.37
CA LYS A 106 11.04 -15.67 10.53
C LYS A 106 11.37 -14.97 9.22
N GLY A 107 11.45 -15.70 8.10
CA GLY A 107 11.74 -15.13 6.79
C GLY A 107 10.70 -14.10 6.33
N LEU A 108 9.41 -14.42 6.50
CA LEU A 108 8.32 -13.49 6.16
C LEU A 108 8.34 -12.24 7.06
N ILE A 109 8.53 -12.42 8.37
CA ILE A 109 8.59 -11.30 9.32
C ILE A 109 9.75 -10.36 8.98
N GLN A 110 10.93 -10.91 8.67
CA GLN A 110 12.07 -10.09 8.24
C GLN A 110 11.79 -9.33 6.94
N ALA A 111 11.14 -9.97 5.96
CA ALA A 111 10.76 -9.31 4.71
C ALA A 111 9.77 -8.16 4.93
N VAL A 112 8.72 -8.38 5.73
CA VAL A 112 7.73 -7.34 6.06
C VAL A 112 8.36 -6.21 6.86
N ARG A 113 9.23 -6.51 7.83
CA ARG A 113 10.00 -5.50 8.59
C ARG A 113 10.90 -4.67 7.69
N PHE A 114 11.63 -5.31 6.77
CA PHE A 114 12.46 -4.62 5.78
C PHE A 114 11.63 -3.65 4.93
N MET A 115 10.50 -4.10 4.40
CA MET A 115 9.64 -3.25 3.57
C MET A 115 8.98 -2.13 4.36
N ALA A 116 8.55 -2.38 5.60
CA ALA A 116 8.00 -1.36 6.48
C ALA A 116 9.05 -0.27 6.81
N HIS A 117 10.26 -0.70 7.18
CA HIS A 117 11.38 0.20 7.46
C HIS A 117 11.86 0.96 6.22
N ALA A 118 11.83 0.35 5.05
CA ALA A 118 12.15 0.99 3.78
C ALA A 118 11.22 2.17 3.45
N VAL A 119 9.95 2.09 3.86
CA VAL A 119 8.91 3.08 3.51
C VAL A 119 8.49 4.00 4.66
N GLY A 120 9.09 3.87 5.84
CA GLY A 120 8.69 4.68 7.01
C GLY A 120 7.38 4.26 7.66
N ALA A 121 6.94 3.02 7.46
CA ALA A 121 5.70 2.51 8.03
C ALA A 121 5.91 1.89 9.43
N THR A 122 4.88 1.98 10.24
CA THR A 122 4.76 1.16 11.45
C THR A 122 4.14 -0.18 11.08
N VAL A 123 4.68 -1.29 11.56
CA VAL A 123 4.10 -2.62 11.34
C VAL A 123 3.58 -3.21 12.64
N LEU A 124 2.40 -3.83 12.60
CA LEU A 124 1.86 -4.62 13.69
C LEU A 124 1.17 -5.88 13.17
N PHE A 125 1.25 -6.97 13.92
CA PHE A 125 0.45 -8.17 13.68
C PHE A 125 -0.64 -8.30 14.72
N THR A 126 -1.83 -8.66 14.27
CA THR A 126 -3.03 -8.75 15.11
C THR A 126 -3.87 -9.98 14.78
N SER A 127 -4.65 -10.40 15.76
CA SER A 127 -5.65 -11.45 15.61
C SER A 127 -6.90 -11.03 16.36
N VAL A 128 -8.07 -11.26 15.75
CA VAL A 128 -9.37 -11.03 16.40
C VAL A 128 -9.55 -11.92 17.63
N LYS A 129 -8.87 -13.08 17.67
CA LYS A 129 -8.90 -13.99 18.82
C LYS A 129 -8.05 -13.48 19.98
N ASP A 130 -7.05 -12.65 19.71
CA ASP A 130 -6.17 -12.08 20.71
C ASP A 130 -6.56 -10.62 21.02
N LYS A 131 -7.30 -10.46 22.12
CA LYS A 131 -7.76 -9.15 22.57
C LYS A 131 -6.61 -8.17 22.86
N THR A 132 -5.43 -8.67 23.25
CA THR A 132 -4.29 -7.80 23.56
C THR A 132 -3.73 -7.17 22.29
N LEU A 133 -3.50 -7.98 21.25
CA LEU A 133 -3.04 -7.50 19.94
C LEU A 133 -4.10 -6.67 19.21
N ALA A 134 -5.38 -6.96 19.40
CA ALA A 134 -6.48 -6.15 18.86
C ALA A 134 -6.52 -4.76 19.51
N THR A 135 -6.47 -4.70 20.84
CA THR A 135 -6.45 -3.43 21.59
C THR A 135 -5.21 -2.60 21.24
N GLN A 136 -4.05 -3.25 21.09
CA GLN A 136 -2.82 -2.59 20.65
C GLN A 136 -2.94 -2.05 19.22
N CYS A 137 -3.57 -2.78 18.30
CA CYS A 137 -3.84 -2.29 16.95
C CYS A 137 -4.73 -1.05 16.96
N ASP A 138 -5.83 -1.10 17.72
CA ASP A 138 -6.78 0.01 17.83
C ASP A 138 -6.10 1.24 18.44
N ASP A 139 -5.36 1.07 19.54
CA ASP A 139 -4.60 2.15 20.18
C ASP A 139 -3.60 2.80 19.22
N GLN A 140 -2.85 1.99 18.46
CA GLN A 140 -1.88 2.52 17.49
C GLN A 140 -2.54 3.20 16.31
N PHE A 141 -3.68 2.71 15.83
CA PHE A 141 -4.43 3.38 14.78
C PHE A 141 -5.01 4.72 15.27
N HIS A 142 -5.64 4.72 16.44
CA HIS A 142 -6.15 5.94 17.07
C HIS A 142 -5.03 6.94 17.35
N THR A 143 -3.86 6.48 17.79
CA THR A 143 -2.68 7.31 17.98
C THR A 143 -2.21 7.91 16.66
N ASN A 144 -2.08 7.11 15.59
CA ASN A 144 -1.69 7.61 14.27
C ASN A 144 -2.75 8.55 13.63
N ILE A 145 -4.03 8.47 14.02
CA ILE A 145 -5.08 9.42 13.60
C ILE A 145 -5.05 10.69 14.46
N THR A 146 -5.03 10.54 15.79
CA THR A 146 -5.17 11.63 16.77
C THR A 146 -3.92 12.52 16.78
N LEU A 147 -2.74 11.95 16.50
CA LEU A 147 -1.47 12.70 16.40
C LEU A 147 -1.32 13.52 15.10
N ASN A 148 -2.14 13.31 14.08
CA ASN A 148 -2.18 14.26 12.96
C ASN A 148 -2.79 15.62 13.39
N ALA A 149 -3.48 15.71 14.54
CA ALA A 149 -4.06 16.96 15.02
C ALA A 149 -3.13 17.76 15.97
N ALA A 150 -2.18 17.10 16.65
CA ALA A 150 -1.23 17.75 17.53
C ALA A 150 0.11 17.00 17.51
N LEU A 151 1.13 17.58 16.88
CA LEU A 151 2.55 17.31 17.16
C LEU A 151 2.99 15.84 16.91
N TYR A 152 3.83 15.62 15.91
CA TYR A 152 4.62 14.38 15.74
C TYR A 152 5.61 14.15 16.90
N ARG A 153 5.12 13.97 18.13
CA ARG A 153 5.85 13.68 19.37
C ARG A 153 4.90 13.06 20.40
N THR A 154 4.41 11.86 20.10
CA THR A 154 4.25 10.89 21.19
C THR A 154 4.86 9.59 20.70
N ASP A 155 6.02 9.30 21.26
CA ASP A 155 6.58 7.99 21.48
C ASP A 155 5.43 7.08 21.91
N GLY A 156 4.88 6.32 20.96
CA GLY A 156 3.90 5.28 21.26
C GLY A 156 4.51 4.41 22.35
N SER A 157 3.90 4.42 23.53
CA SER A 157 4.43 3.86 24.76
C SER A 157 4.46 2.33 24.80
N GLY A 158 4.45 1.69 23.63
CA GLY A 158 4.63 0.25 23.47
C GLY A 158 6.09 -0.09 23.23
N LYS A 159 6.66 -0.98 24.05
CA LYS A 159 7.96 -1.59 23.74
C LYS A 159 7.87 -2.28 22.38
N SER A 160 8.78 -1.95 21.47
CA SER A 160 8.87 -2.65 20.18
C SER A 160 9.06 -4.15 20.45
N THR A 161 8.22 -4.96 19.81
CA THR A 161 8.25 -6.42 19.93
C THR A 161 8.61 -6.97 18.56
N LYS A 162 9.87 -7.35 18.42
CA LYS A 162 10.44 -7.91 17.18
C LYS A 162 10.49 -9.44 17.21
N GLU A 163 10.00 -10.04 18.28
CA GLU A 163 10.01 -11.48 18.52
C GLU A 163 8.95 -12.19 17.67
N VAL A 164 9.33 -13.32 17.08
CA VAL A 164 8.44 -14.12 16.20
C VAL A 164 7.25 -14.72 16.95
N ASP A 165 7.38 -14.95 18.27
CA ASP A 165 6.42 -15.73 19.07
C ASP A 165 5.43 -14.90 19.91
N LYS A 166 5.68 -13.59 20.08
CA LYS A 166 4.87 -12.69 20.92
C LYS A 166 4.01 -11.70 20.13
N GLY A 167 3.93 -11.87 18.81
CA GLY A 167 3.35 -10.87 17.91
C GLY A 167 4.38 -9.81 17.51
N LEU A 168 4.16 -9.23 16.33
CA LEU A 168 5.05 -8.22 15.75
C LEU A 168 4.50 -6.84 16.07
N PHE A 169 5.34 -5.96 16.62
CA PHE A 169 5.05 -4.53 16.73
C PHE A 169 6.35 -3.74 16.57
N VAL A 170 6.47 -3.01 15.48
CA VAL A 170 7.66 -2.21 15.16
C VAL A 170 7.22 -0.81 14.72
N PRO A 171 7.34 0.18 15.62
CA PRO A 171 7.16 1.59 15.27
C PRO A 171 8.17 2.05 14.22
N ALA A 172 7.72 2.92 13.32
CA ALA A 172 8.60 3.54 12.32
C ALA A 172 9.79 4.25 12.99
N GLY A 173 11.01 3.99 12.52
CA GLY A 173 12.25 4.58 13.05
C GLY A 173 12.88 3.83 14.23
N THR A 174 12.29 2.73 14.71
CA THR A 174 12.86 1.89 15.79
C THR A 174 13.55 0.62 15.29
N ASP A 175 13.52 0.37 13.98
CA ASP A 175 14.16 -0.78 13.36
C ASP A 175 15.45 -0.40 12.64
N SER A 176 16.29 -1.37 12.29
CA SER A 176 17.45 -1.12 11.44
C SER A 176 17.68 -2.22 10.43
N PHE A 177 18.27 -1.90 9.28
CA PHE A 177 18.62 -2.89 8.27
C PHE A 177 19.61 -3.93 8.81
N GLU A 178 20.53 -3.51 9.70
CA GLU A 178 21.45 -4.40 10.40
C GLU A 178 20.72 -5.41 11.31
N GLU A 179 19.74 -4.96 12.09
CA GLU A 179 18.99 -5.83 13.00
C GLU A 179 18.01 -6.76 12.27
N ILE A 180 17.45 -6.31 11.14
CA ILE A 180 16.63 -7.15 10.27
C ILE A 180 17.49 -8.24 9.61
N GLY A 181 18.70 -7.86 9.19
CA GLY A 181 19.65 -8.73 8.51
C GLY A 181 19.37 -8.89 7.02
N LEU A 182 19.88 -9.98 6.45
CA LEU A 182 19.85 -10.26 5.02
C LEU A 182 18.81 -11.32 4.66
N PRO A 183 18.23 -11.26 3.44
CA PRO A 183 17.43 -12.36 2.92
C PRO A 183 18.29 -13.63 2.81
N LYS A 184 17.66 -14.80 3.01
CA LYS A 184 18.37 -16.09 2.95
C LYS A 184 19.07 -16.25 1.60
N GLY A 185 20.35 -16.59 1.64
CA GLY A 185 21.17 -16.79 0.44
C GLY A 185 21.73 -15.52 -0.21
N ALA A 186 21.41 -14.33 0.31
CA ALA A 186 22.02 -13.08 -0.17
C ALA A 186 23.40 -12.84 0.45
N ARG A 187 24.32 -12.27 -0.34
CA ARG A 187 25.63 -11.81 0.12
C ARG A 187 25.54 -10.36 0.57
N VAL A 188 26.33 -10.00 1.59
CA VAL A 188 26.37 -8.65 2.18
C VAL A 188 26.72 -7.60 1.12
N THR A 189 27.81 -7.81 0.38
CA THR A 189 28.32 -6.89 -0.66
C THR A 189 27.28 -6.60 -1.71
N ASP A 190 26.63 -7.66 -2.21
CA ASP A 190 25.64 -7.55 -3.27
C ASP A 190 24.40 -6.81 -2.75
N PHE A 191 24.04 -6.96 -1.47
CA PHE A 191 22.85 -6.31 -0.91
C PHE A 191 23.06 -4.81 -0.66
N GLU A 192 24.23 -4.42 -0.15
CA GLU A 192 24.55 -3.03 0.18
C GLU A 192 24.73 -2.14 -1.06
N GLU A 193 25.29 -2.67 -2.16
CA GLU A 193 25.45 -1.91 -3.40
C GLU A 193 24.14 -1.70 -4.18
N LEU A 194 23.09 -2.47 -3.86
CA LEU A 194 21.82 -2.39 -4.56
C LEU A 194 20.97 -1.21 -4.08
N ASN A 195 20.24 -0.61 -5.03
CA ASN A 195 19.20 0.34 -4.70
C ASN A 195 18.03 -0.35 -3.95
N LEU A 196 17.22 0.46 -3.27
CA LEU A 196 16.14 -0.01 -2.42
C LEU A 196 15.15 -0.92 -3.17
N ASP A 197 14.78 -0.57 -4.40
CA ASP A 197 13.86 -1.38 -5.21
C ASP A 197 14.40 -2.78 -5.51
N LYS A 198 15.70 -2.91 -5.79
CA LYS A 198 16.33 -4.21 -6.00
C LYS A 198 16.42 -5.00 -4.69
N ARG A 199 16.69 -4.36 -3.56
CA ARG A 199 16.65 -5.01 -2.24
C ARG A 199 15.25 -5.54 -1.92
N ILE A 200 14.19 -4.77 -2.19
CA ILE A 200 12.80 -5.20 -2.06
C ILE A 200 12.52 -6.44 -2.92
N LYS A 201 12.99 -6.46 -4.17
CA LYS A 201 12.84 -7.62 -5.08
C LYS A 201 13.55 -8.87 -4.57
N LEU A 202 14.73 -8.72 -3.97
CA LEU A 202 15.45 -9.84 -3.36
C LEU A 202 14.67 -10.44 -2.19
N TRP A 203 14.11 -9.59 -1.32
CA TRP A 203 13.24 -10.04 -0.23
C TRP A 203 11.96 -10.72 -0.75
N ALA A 204 11.37 -10.19 -1.82
CA ALA A 204 10.21 -10.82 -2.46
C ALA A 204 10.55 -12.21 -3.01
N LYS A 205 11.70 -12.37 -3.67
CA LYS A 205 12.17 -13.67 -4.18
C LYS A 205 12.43 -14.65 -3.05
N ALA A 206 13.21 -14.25 -2.04
CA ALA A 206 13.54 -15.12 -0.90
C ALA A 206 12.29 -15.56 -0.13
N THR A 207 11.26 -14.71 -0.05
CA THR A 207 9.99 -15.08 0.58
C THR A 207 9.17 -16.02 -0.30
N ALA A 208 9.14 -15.80 -1.63
CA ALA A 208 8.43 -16.67 -2.56
C ALA A 208 8.99 -18.11 -2.57
N GLU A 209 10.29 -18.28 -2.29
CA GLU A 209 10.90 -19.61 -2.10
C GLU A 209 10.42 -20.31 -0.82
N LEU A 210 10.08 -19.56 0.24
CA LEU A 210 9.56 -20.11 1.51
C LEU A 210 8.05 -20.35 1.45
N TYR A 211 7.33 -19.40 0.84
CA TYR A 211 5.89 -19.40 0.64
C TYR A 211 5.57 -19.03 -0.81
N PRO A 212 5.33 -20.03 -1.68
CA PRO A 212 4.89 -19.77 -3.04
C PRO A 212 3.56 -18.99 -3.03
N PRO A 213 3.44 -17.92 -3.84
CA PRO A 213 2.19 -17.17 -3.93
C PRO A 213 1.08 -18.07 -4.50
N VAL A 214 -0.08 -18.04 -3.85
CA VAL A 214 -1.26 -18.84 -4.22
C VAL A 214 -2.11 -18.06 -5.21
N THR A 215 -2.23 -16.76 -4.98
CA THR A 215 -2.88 -15.86 -5.92
C THR A 215 -1.82 -15.38 -6.90
N PRO A 216 -2.07 -15.43 -8.23
CA PRO A 216 -1.19 -14.74 -9.15
C PRO A 216 -1.05 -13.29 -8.67
N PRO A 217 0.18 -12.72 -8.68
CA PRO A 217 0.36 -11.31 -8.37
C PRO A 217 -0.69 -10.51 -9.13
N PRO A 218 -1.26 -9.42 -8.58
CA PRO A 218 -2.05 -8.51 -9.37
C PRO A 218 -1.12 -8.01 -10.46
N GLU A 219 -1.14 -8.69 -11.61
CA GLU A 219 -0.35 -8.29 -12.74
C GLU A 219 -0.77 -6.85 -12.99
N GLY A 220 0.22 -5.98 -13.24
CA GLY A 220 -0.02 -4.70 -13.92
C GLY A 220 -0.50 -4.96 -15.35
N GLY A 221 -1.40 -5.93 -15.52
CA GLY A 221 -2.07 -6.31 -16.71
C GLY A 221 -2.64 -5.04 -17.27
N LYS A 222 -2.11 -4.71 -18.45
CA LYS A 222 -2.97 -4.38 -19.56
C LYS A 222 -4.02 -5.51 -19.69
N GLU A 223 -4.98 -5.57 -18.77
CA GLU A 223 -6.34 -5.63 -19.24
C GLU A 223 -6.50 -4.30 -19.98
N THR A 224 -6.09 -4.33 -21.26
CA THR A 224 -7.04 -3.89 -22.26
C THR A 224 -8.32 -4.61 -21.84
N VAL A 225 -9.18 -3.89 -21.12
CA VAL A 225 -10.55 -3.90 -21.59
C VAL A 225 -10.34 -3.51 -23.04
N ASP A 226 -10.20 -4.52 -23.90
CA ASP A 226 -10.56 -4.39 -25.27
C ASP A 226 -11.97 -3.85 -25.12
N ASP A 227 -12.11 -2.52 -25.18
CA ASP A 227 -13.38 -1.89 -25.51
C ASP A 227 -13.82 -2.73 -26.68
N ASP A 228 -14.81 -3.60 -26.42
CA ASP A 228 -15.16 -4.73 -27.24
C ASP A 228 -14.94 -4.33 -28.68
N LYS A 229 -13.94 -4.93 -29.34
CA LYS A 229 -13.73 -4.71 -30.76
C LYS A 229 -15.12 -4.82 -31.37
N GLU A 230 -15.64 -3.71 -31.92
CA GLU A 230 -16.92 -3.63 -32.63
C GLU A 230 -16.86 -4.46 -33.94
N GLU A 231 -16.06 -5.52 -33.98
CA GLU A 231 -15.92 -6.51 -35.05
C GLU A 231 -17.00 -7.58 -34.95
N ALA A 232 -18.26 -7.16 -34.80
CA ALA A 232 -19.41 -8.04 -35.04
C ALA A 232 -20.65 -7.29 -35.55
N ASP A 233 -20.50 -6.03 -35.99
CA ASP A 233 -21.61 -5.10 -36.23
C ASP A 233 -22.53 -5.44 -37.43
N GLU A 234 -22.25 -6.49 -38.20
CA GLU A 234 -23.06 -6.86 -39.37
C GLU A 234 -23.48 -8.35 -39.43
N LYS A 235 -23.06 -9.18 -38.48
CA LYS A 235 -23.23 -10.64 -38.65
C LYS A 235 -24.67 -11.13 -38.39
N TYR A 236 -25.45 -10.42 -37.57
CA TYR A 236 -26.83 -10.77 -37.21
C TYR A 236 -27.65 -9.51 -36.87
N PRO A 237 -28.48 -8.98 -37.80
CA PRO A 237 -29.34 -7.84 -37.50
C PRO A 237 -30.51 -8.25 -36.60
N GLU A 238 -30.62 -7.62 -35.43
CA GLU A 238 -31.69 -7.84 -34.46
C GLU A 238 -32.36 -6.50 -34.14
N PRO A 239 -33.51 -6.17 -34.78
CA PRO A 239 -34.10 -4.83 -34.73
C PRO A 239 -34.36 -4.28 -33.33
N SER A 240 -34.67 -5.15 -32.36
CA SER A 240 -34.89 -4.80 -30.97
C SER A 240 -33.59 -4.44 -30.23
N ILE A 241 -32.51 -5.20 -30.46
CA ILE A 241 -31.19 -4.93 -29.90
C ILE A 241 -30.59 -3.67 -30.55
N ASP A 242 -30.74 -3.51 -31.87
CA ASP A 242 -30.23 -2.36 -32.62
C ASP A 242 -30.88 -1.05 -32.16
N ALA A 243 -32.20 -1.06 -31.96
CA ALA A 243 -32.93 0.09 -31.42
C ALA A 243 -32.46 0.45 -29.99
N LEU A 244 -32.31 -0.54 -29.11
CA LEU A 244 -31.86 -0.32 -27.73
C LEU A 244 -30.41 0.19 -27.68
N ARG A 245 -29.54 -0.32 -28.54
CA ARG A 245 -28.15 0.13 -28.70
C ARG A 245 -28.09 1.57 -29.20
N LYS A 246 -28.89 1.92 -30.21
CA LYS A 246 -29.00 3.31 -30.70
C LYS A 246 -29.45 4.25 -29.59
N GLN A 247 -30.48 3.87 -28.83
CA GLN A 247 -30.94 4.64 -27.68
C GLN A 247 -29.83 4.82 -26.64
N LYS A 248 -29.11 3.76 -26.27
CA LYS A 248 -28.00 3.83 -25.29
C LYS A 248 -26.83 4.69 -25.79
N ARG A 249 -26.48 4.61 -27.07
CA ARG A 249 -25.46 5.47 -27.69
C ARG A 249 -25.88 6.95 -27.66
N GLU A 250 -27.14 7.26 -27.98
CA GLU A 250 -27.68 8.63 -27.89
C GLU A 250 -27.72 9.15 -26.43
N GLU A 251 -28.15 8.34 -25.47
CA GLU A 251 -28.11 8.66 -24.04
C GLU A 251 -26.69 8.97 -23.57
N LEU A 252 -25.71 8.14 -23.97
CA LEU A 252 -24.30 8.33 -23.64
C LEU A 252 -23.74 9.62 -24.26
N ARG A 253 -24.11 9.93 -25.51
CA ARG A 253 -23.70 11.17 -26.18
C ARG A 253 -24.22 12.39 -25.44
N ARG A 254 -25.51 12.41 -25.11
CA ARG A 254 -26.14 13.47 -24.30
C ARG A 254 -25.48 13.61 -22.93
N TYR A 255 -25.10 12.51 -22.30
CA TYR A 255 -24.40 12.53 -21.01
C TYR A 255 -22.99 13.13 -21.13
N LYS A 256 -22.23 12.79 -22.20
CA LYS A 256 -20.91 13.34 -22.49
C LYS A 256 -20.98 14.85 -22.74
N GLU A 257 -21.92 15.30 -23.58
CA GLU A 257 -22.18 16.73 -23.88
C GLU A 257 -22.49 17.52 -22.58
N LYS A 258 -23.41 17.01 -21.74
CA LYS A 258 -23.73 17.63 -20.44
C LYS A 258 -22.54 17.67 -19.47
N LYS A 259 -21.58 16.74 -19.57
CA LYS A 259 -20.37 16.72 -18.72
C LYS A 259 -19.32 17.72 -19.21
N THR A 260 -19.20 17.94 -20.52
CA THR A 260 -18.30 18.96 -21.08
C THR A 260 -18.80 20.36 -20.79
N ASP A 261 -20.11 20.61 -20.82
CA ASP A 261 -20.71 21.93 -20.53
C ASP A 261 -20.62 22.33 -19.05
N LYS A 262 -20.42 21.38 -18.13
CA LYS A 262 -20.19 21.67 -16.69
C LYS A 262 -18.73 21.97 -16.35
N LYS A 263 -17.79 21.78 -17.29
CA LYS A 263 -16.34 22.02 -17.08
C LYS A 263 -15.78 23.43 -17.42
N PRO A 264 -16.49 24.41 -18.03
CA PRO A 264 -15.87 25.68 -18.43
C PRO A 264 -16.20 26.92 -17.57
N SER A 265 -16.58 26.81 -16.29
CA SER A 265 -16.78 28.00 -15.43
C SER A 265 -15.89 28.10 -14.17
N ALA A 266 -15.23 27.03 -13.73
CA ALA A 266 -14.45 27.05 -12.47
C ALA A 266 -13.07 27.76 -12.57
N LYS A 267 -12.77 28.48 -13.66
CA LYS A 267 -11.47 29.17 -13.86
C LYS A 267 -11.58 30.70 -14.03
N LYS A 268 -12.76 31.33 -13.85
CA LYS A 268 -12.89 32.78 -14.02
C LYS A 268 -13.12 33.61 -12.76
N ASP A 269 -13.47 33.02 -11.62
CA ASP A 269 -13.77 33.80 -10.41
C ASP A 269 -12.67 33.62 -9.35
N ALA A 270 -11.47 34.13 -9.64
CA ALA A 270 -10.42 34.34 -8.65
C ALA A 270 -9.47 35.45 -9.11
N LYS A 271 -10.03 36.62 -9.46
CA LYS A 271 -9.29 37.87 -9.51
C LYS A 271 -10.23 39.06 -9.37
N GLU A 272 -10.57 39.38 -8.13
CA GLU A 272 -10.84 40.74 -7.67
C GLU A 272 -10.56 40.81 -6.17
#